data_AF-A0AAN6NY39-F1
#
_entry.id   AF-A0AAN6NY39-F1
#
_cell.length_a   1.000
_cell.length_b   1.000
_cell.length_c   1.000
_cell.angle_alpha   90.00
_cell.angle_beta   90.00
_cell.angle_gamma   90.00
#
_symmetry.space_group_name_H-M   'P 1'
#
loop_
_entity.id
_entity.type
_entity.pdbx_description
1 polymer ?
#
loop_
_entity_poly.entity_id
_entity_poly.type
_entity_poly.pdbx_seq_one_letter_code
_entity_poly.pdbx_strand_id
1 'polypeptide(L)'
;MGRKRAESPSNIKFQYPDRSGPKEKTLLELAEERGLFAQAQKKQEENDLKAKAPNITKIPITKPKAKDDQDNEPPPLSPGAERFLETTLYTMSITMLHFTLDVLVQNQYSADRIVWPKVCMRALQALFVFGLLIYTLHAHSSNPTILPGLPARFQNHARQVIFLVTSVCSGCYLIHITNTYGYLAVMKQAPPVGCLWVWSVVELELPWAVLSLAVAGTYLKVRGYDIK
;
A
#
# COMPACT_ATOMS: atom_id res chain seq x y z
N MET A 1 -66.45 -0.29 -60.39
CA MET A 1 -66.19 -1.33 -59.35
C MET A 1 -65.92 -0.62 -58.03
N GLY A 2 -66.93 -0.59 -57.14
CA GLY A 2 -66.79 0.04 -55.82
C GLY A 2 -66.00 -0.84 -54.86
N ARG A 3 -64.95 -0.29 -54.23
CA ARG A 3 -64.22 -0.95 -53.14
C ARG A 3 -65.07 -0.89 -51.86
N LYS A 4 -65.43 -2.05 -51.32
CA LYS A 4 -66.09 -2.17 -50.01
C LYS A 4 -65.14 -1.65 -48.92
N ARG A 5 -65.62 -0.71 -48.09
CA ARG A 5 -64.94 -0.27 -46.86
C ARG A 5 -64.97 -1.42 -45.86
N ALA A 6 -63.82 -1.76 -45.29
CA ALA A 6 -63.75 -2.70 -44.16
C ALA A 6 -64.46 -2.09 -42.95
N GLU A 7 -65.34 -2.87 -42.32
CA GLU A 7 -66.07 -2.47 -41.12
C GLU A 7 -65.11 -2.27 -39.94
N SER A 8 -65.28 -1.16 -39.23
CA SER A 8 -64.57 -0.87 -37.98
C SER A 8 -64.98 -1.88 -36.90
N PRO A 9 -64.03 -2.51 -36.17
CA PRO A 9 -64.35 -3.52 -35.16
C PRO A 9 -64.86 -2.83 -33.88
N SER A 10 -66.13 -2.44 -33.86
CA SER A 10 -66.79 -1.79 -32.72
C SER A 10 -67.18 -2.76 -31.59
N ASN A 11 -66.69 -4.00 -31.60
CA ASN A 11 -67.12 -5.05 -30.66
C ASN A 11 -65.96 -5.75 -29.92
N ILE A 12 -64.78 -5.13 -29.85
CA ILE A 12 -63.70 -5.64 -28.99
C ILE A 12 -63.92 -5.08 -27.58
N LYS A 13 -64.35 -5.95 -26.65
CA LYS A 13 -64.53 -5.59 -25.23
C LYS A 13 -63.16 -5.25 -24.63
N PHE A 14 -62.93 -4.00 -24.27
CA PHE A 14 -61.72 -3.59 -23.55
C PHE A 14 -61.76 -4.19 -22.13
N GLN A 15 -60.96 -5.24 -21.90
CA GLN A 15 -60.70 -5.75 -20.55
C GLN A 15 -59.54 -4.96 -19.96
N TYR A 16 -59.77 -4.40 -18.77
CA TYR A 16 -58.70 -3.78 -18.00
C TYR A 16 -57.74 -4.86 -17.48
N PRO A 17 -56.42 -4.61 -17.47
CA PRO A 17 -55.48 -5.50 -16.82
C PRO A 17 -55.83 -5.61 -15.34
N ASP A 18 -55.80 -6.83 -14.81
CA ASP A 18 -56.03 -7.08 -13.40
C ASP A 18 -55.01 -6.30 -12.56
N ARG A 19 -55.51 -5.37 -11.74
CA ARG A 19 -54.71 -4.53 -10.82
C ARG A 19 -54.71 -5.10 -9.39
N SER A 20 -55.17 -6.33 -9.20
CA SER A 20 -55.02 -6.98 -7.91
C SER A 20 -53.53 -7.10 -7.59
N GLY A 21 -53.17 -6.73 -6.35
CA GLY A 21 -51.79 -6.79 -5.87
C GLY A 21 -51.23 -8.22 -5.87
N PRO A 22 -49.93 -8.38 -5.57
CA PRO A 22 -49.29 -9.69 -5.55
C PRO A 22 -50.06 -10.67 -4.66
N LYS A 23 -50.41 -11.83 -5.20
CA LYS A 23 -51.10 -12.90 -4.46
C LYS A 23 -50.14 -13.72 -3.57
N GLU A 24 -48.84 -13.58 -3.83
CA GLU A 24 -47.77 -14.25 -3.11
C GLU A 24 -47.12 -13.28 -2.11
N LYS A 25 -46.53 -13.84 -1.05
CA LYS A 25 -45.80 -13.07 -0.04
C LYS A 25 -44.80 -12.15 -0.73
N THR A 26 -44.89 -10.86 -0.43
CA THR A 26 -44.00 -9.88 -1.03
C THR A 26 -42.57 -10.09 -0.53
N LEU A 27 -41.56 -9.72 -1.33
CA LEU A 27 -40.16 -9.79 -0.89
C LEU A 27 -39.91 -8.97 0.39
N LEU A 28 -40.72 -7.94 0.61
CA LEU A 28 -40.66 -7.10 1.80
C LEU A 28 -41.16 -7.85 3.04
N GLU A 29 -42.28 -8.57 2.93
CA GLU A 29 -42.80 -9.43 4.00
C GLU A 29 -41.87 -10.61 4.29
N LEU A 30 -41.25 -11.21 3.27
CA LEU A 30 -40.25 -12.28 3.46
C LEU A 30 -38.97 -11.77 4.14
N ALA A 31 -38.56 -10.53 3.82
CA ALA A 31 -37.42 -9.88 4.48
C ALA A 31 -37.74 -9.54 5.95
N GLU A 32 -38.98 -9.17 6.24
CA GLU A 32 -39.48 -8.95 7.60
C GLU A 32 -39.58 -10.25 8.40
N GLU A 33 -40.14 -11.33 7.82
CA GLU A 33 -40.25 -12.67 8.43
C GLU A 33 -38.87 -13.25 8.79
N ARG A 34 -37.85 -12.94 7.99
CA ARG A 34 -36.46 -13.35 8.24
C ARG A 34 -35.64 -12.35 9.07
N GLY A 35 -36.24 -11.22 9.50
CA GLY A 35 -35.58 -10.21 10.32
C GLY A 35 -34.41 -9.48 9.64
N LEU A 36 -34.37 -9.42 8.30
CA LEU A 36 -33.27 -8.81 7.55
C LEU A 36 -33.12 -7.32 7.84
N PHE A 37 -34.23 -6.61 8.09
CA PHE A 37 -34.19 -5.18 8.41
C PHE A 37 -33.50 -4.90 9.74
N ALA A 38 -33.76 -5.73 10.77
CA ALA A 38 -33.08 -5.62 12.05
C ALA A 38 -31.58 -5.95 11.93
N GLN A 39 -31.23 -6.91 11.07
CA GLN A 39 -29.84 -7.24 10.79
C GLN A 39 -29.11 -6.12 10.01
N ALA A 40 -29.80 -5.46 9.08
CA ALA A 40 -29.28 -4.33 8.32
C ALA A 40 -29.04 -3.10 9.21
N GLN A 41 -29.99 -2.79 10.10
CA GLN A 41 -29.85 -1.70 11.08
C GLN A 41 -28.65 -1.93 12.00
N LYS A 42 -28.50 -3.14 12.56
CA LYS A 42 -27.34 -3.49 13.39
C LYS A 42 -26.01 -3.33 12.65
N LYS A 43 -25.94 -3.75 11.38
CA LYS A 43 -24.74 -3.56 10.54
C LYS A 43 -24.45 -2.07 10.26
N GLN A 44 -25.49 -1.27 10.02
CA GLN A 44 -25.33 0.18 9.84
C GLN A 44 -24.81 0.84 11.11
N GLU A 45 -25.38 0.50 12.27
CA GLU A 45 -24.90 0.99 13.56
C GLU A 45 -23.43 0.59 13.82
N GLU A 46 -23.05 -0.66 13.54
CA GLU A 46 -21.65 -1.09 13.65
C GLU A 46 -20.72 -0.32 12.70
N ASN A 47 -21.16 -0.05 11.47
CA ASN A 47 -20.39 0.72 10.50
C ASN A 47 -20.27 2.19 10.88
N ASP A 48 -21.32 2.80 11.41
CA ASP A 48 -21.33 4.18 11.89
C ASP A 48 -20.46 4.34 13.14
N LEU A 49 -20.45 3.35 14.03
CA LEU A 49 -19.55 3.29 15.18
C LEU A 49 -18.09 3.16 14.74
N LYS A 50 -17.80 2.33 13.72
CA LYS A 50 -16.47 2.22 13.10
C LYS A 50 -16.05 3.49 12.36
N ALA A 51 -16.99 4.21 11.73
CA ALA A 51 -16.74 5.48 11.05
C ALA A 51 -16.46 6.64 12.02
N LYS A 52 -17.00 6.58 13.26
CA LYS A 52 -16.77 7.55 14.33
C LYS A 52 -15.49 7.28 15.14
N ALA A 53 -14.83 6.14 14.97
CA ALA A 53 -13.48 5.94 15.49
C ALA A 53 -12.51 6.93 14.81
N PRO A 54 -11.54 7.51 15.53
CA PRO A 54 -10.71 8.59 14.99
C PRO A 54 -9.96 8.12 13.74
N ASN A 55 -10.31 8.72 12.60
CA ASN A 55 -9.65 8.55 11.32
C ASN A 55 -8.14 8.77 11.47
N ILE A 56 -7.36 7.68 11.43
CA ILE A 56 -5.94 7.78 11.12
C ILE A 56 -5.85 8.06 9.61
N THR A 57 -5.20 9.17 9.32
CA THR A 57 -4.97 9.80 8.03
C THR A 57 -4.72 8.80 6.90
N LYS A 58 -5.59 8.85 5.89
CA LYS A 58 -5.47 8.14 4.62
C LYS A 58 -4.19 8.58 3.92
N ILE A 59 -3.22 7.67 3.75
CA ILE A 59 -2.18 7.82 2.72
C ILE A 59 -2.80 7.32 1.40
N PRO A 60 -2.83 8.13 0.34
CA PRO A 60 -3.43 7.76 -0.93
C PRO A 60 -2.48 6.85 -1.70
N ILE A 61 -2.57 5.54 -1.48
CA ILE A 61 -2.14 4.59 -2.51
C ILE A 61 -3.30 4.52 -3.49
N THR A 62 -3.09 5.09 -4.68
CA THR A 62 -4.00 5.03 -5.82
C THR A 62 -4.36 3.57 -6.13
N LYS A 63 -5.43 3.08 -5.53
CA LYS A 63 -6.25 2.01 -6.11
C LYS A 63 -6.98 2.65 -7.29
N PRO A 64 -6.96 2.08 -8.50
CA PRO A 64 -7.89 2.51 -9.53
C PRO A 64 -9.31 2.28 -8.97
N LYS A 65 -10.04 3.36 -8.71
CA LYS A 65 -11.47 3.31 -8.44
C LYS A 65 -12.16 2.90 -9.75
N ALA A 66 -12.36 1.60 -9.94
CA ALA A 66 -13.53 1.15 -10.66
C ALA A 66 -14.72 1.34 -9.70
N LYS A 67 -15.50 2.40 -9.93
CA LYS A 67 -16.89 2.44 -9.47
C LYS A 67 -17.65 1.47 -10.35
N ASP A 68 -18.06 0.34 -9.79
CA ASP A 68 -19.44 -0.15 -9.81
C ASP A 68 -19.51 -1.57 -9.21
N ASP A 69 -20.63 -1.82 -8.55
CA ASP A 69 -21.12 -3.09 -8.01
C ASP A 69 -20.48 -3.62 -6.71
N GLN A 70 -20.91 -3.00 -5.59
CA GLN A 70 -20.91 -3.62 -4.27
C GLN A 70 -21.86 -4.83 -4.28
N ASP A 71 -21.31 -6.05 -4.27
CA ASP A 71 -21.85 -7.23 -3.54
C ASP A 71 -20.93 -8.47 -3.65
N ASN A 72 -19.62 -8.28 -3.86
CA ASN A 72 -18.63 -9.38 -3.85
C ASN A 72 -17.24 -8.91 -3.34
N GLU A 73 -17.19 -8.15 -2.24
CA GLU A 73 -15.91 -8.01 -1.54
C GLU A 73 -15.63 -9.31 -0.74
N PRO A 74 -14.50 -10.00 -0.98
CA PRO A 74 -14.11 -11.14 -0.16
C PRO A 74 -13.95 -10.70 1.30
N PRO A 75 -14.16 -11.60 2.27
CA PRO A 75 -14.05 -11.28 3.69
C PRO A 75 -12.75 -10.53 4.00
N PRO A 76 -12.78 -9.44 4.80
CA PRO A 76 -11.57 -8.74 5.19
C PRO A 76 -10.59 -9.72 5.85
N LEU A 77 -9.34 -9.71 5.39
CA LEU A 77 -8.30 -10.62 5.85
C LEU A 77 -8.04 -10.44 7.35
N SER A 78 -7.49 -11.47 8.01
CA SER A 78 -7.14 -11.32 9.41
C SER A 78 -6.07 -10.22 9.58
N PRO A 79 -6.10 -9.42 10.67
CA PRO A 79 -5.16 -8.31 10.87
C PRO A 79 -3.68 -8.71 10.83
N GLY A 80 -3.38 -9.98 11.13
CA GLY A 80 -2.04 -10.56 11.00
C GLY A 80 -1.69 -10.99 9.57
N ALA A 81 -2.66 -11.47 8.80
CA ALA A 81 -2.46 -11.83 7.39
C ALA A 81 -2.22 -10.59 6.53
N GLU A 82 -2.97 -9.50 6.74
CA GLU A 82 -2.70 -8.21 6.07
C GLU A 82 -1.27 -7.75 6.34
N ARG A 83 -0.84 -7.84 7.61
CA ARG A 83 0.51 -7.49 8.02
C ARG A 83 1.59 -8.35 7.37
N PHE A 84 1.39 -9.65 7.38
CA PHE A 84 2.33 -10.57 6.75
C PHE A 84 2.44 -10.32 5.25
N LEU A 85 1.31 -10.15 4.55
CA LEU A 85 1.29 -9.93 3.10
C LEU A 85 1.92 -8.60 2.71
N GLU A 86 1.59 -7.52 3.41
CA GLU A 86 2.17 -6.20 3.16
C GLU A 86 3.68 -6.20 3.43
N THR A 87 4.10 -6.74 4.57
CA THR A 87 5.53 -6.89 4.90
C THR A 87 6.25 -7.73 3.85
N THR A 88 5.65 -8.85 3.42
CA THR A 88 6.24 -9.74 2.42
C THR A 88 6.41 -9.02 1.08
N LEU A 89 5.41 -8.26 0.64
CA LEU A 89 5.50 -7.46 -0.59
C LEU A 89 6.65 -6.46 -0.52
N TYR A 90 6.71 -5.65 0.54
CA TYR A 90 7.79 -4.69 0.73
C TYR A 90 9.18 -5.36 0.81
N THR A 91 9.27 -6.45 1.54
CA THR A 91 10.52 -7.21 1.69
C THR A 91 10.99 -7.78 0.37
N MET A 92 10.09 -8.35 -0.44
CA MET A 92 10.43 -8.87 -1.76
C MET A 92 10.88 -7.77 -2.71
N SER A 93 10.19 -6.63 -2.74
CA SER A 93 10.57 -5.47 -3.56
C SER A 93 11.95 -4.92 -3.18
N ILE A 94 12.23 -4.74 -1.89
CA ILE A 94 13.53 -4.23 -1.41
C ILE A 94 14.64 -5.27 -1.61
N THR A 95 14.35 -6.56 -1.41
CA THR A 95 15.34 -7.62 -1.65
C THR A 95 15.72 -7.66 -3.12
N MET A 96 14.75 -7.52 -4.03
CA MET A 96 15.00 -7.43 -5.46
C MET A 96 15.86 -6.19 -5.79
N LEU A 97 15.51 -5.02 -5.24
CA LEU A 97 16.30 -3.80 -5.41
C LEU A 97 17.75 -4.00 -4.90
N HIS A 98 17.93 -4.59 -3.72
CA HIS A 98 19.24 -4.90 -3.15
C HIS A 98 20.05 -5.81 -4.07
N PHE A 99 19.43 -6.89 -4.54
CA PHE A 99 20.06 -7.83 -5.45
C PHE A 99 20.49 -7.14 -6.76
N THR A 100 19.61 -6.33 -7.36
CA THR A 100 19.91 -5.58 -8.58
C THR A 100 21.06 -4.60 -8.35
N LEU A 101 21.03 -3.81 -7.27
CA LEU A 101 22.12 -2.89 -6.94
C LEU A 101 23.44 -3.63 -6.68
N ASP A 102 23.41 -4.76 -5.98
CA ASP A 102 24.60 -5.56 -5.71
C ASP A 102 25.20 -6.12 -7.01
N VAL A 103 24.37 -6.57 -7.95
CA VAL A 103 24.81 -7.02 -9.28
C VAL A 103 25.37 -5.85 -10.09
N LEU A 104 24.69 -4.70 -10.13
CA LEU A 104 25.14 -3.53 -10.89
C LEU A 104 26.49 -3.01 -10.37
N VAL A 105 26.64 -2.90 -9.05
CA VAL A 105 27.88 -2.42 -8.42
C VAL A 105 29.02 -3.42 -8.67
N GLN A 106 28.78 -4.72 -8.59
CA GLN A 106 29.80 -5.70 -8.98
C GLN A 106 30.16 -5.62 -10.46
N ASN A 107 29.17 -5.40 -11.34
CA ASN A 107 29.42 -5.27 -12.77
C ASN A 107 30.20 -3.99 -13.10
N GLN A 108 30.01 -2.91 -12.33
CA GLN A 108 30.72 -1.64 -12.49
C GLN A 108 32.17 -1.69 -11.99
N TYR A 109 32.44 -2.41 -10.89
CA TYR A 109 33.75 -2.38 -10.21
C TYR A 109 34.56 -3.67 -10.28
N SER A 110 33.96 -4.81 -10.68
CA SER A 110 34.62 -6.12 -10.78
C SER A 110 34.38 -6.72 -12.17
N ALA A 111 35.19 -6.27 -13.14
CA ALA A 111 35.03 -6.59 -14.56
C ALA A 111 35.12 -8.09 -14.91
N ASP A 112 35.68 -8.97 -14.06
CA ASP A 112 36.04 -10.32 -14.50
C ASP A 112 35.43 -11.53 -13.76
N ARG A 113 34.89 -11.45 -12.52
CA ARG A 113 34.26 -12.64 -11.87
C ARG A 113 33.20 -12.29 -10.82
N ILE A 114 31.93 -12.24 -11.25
CA ILE A 114 30.78 -12.28 -10.32
C ILE A 114 30.73 -13.67 -9.66
N VAL A 115 30.86 -13.71 -8.33
CA VAL A 115 30.75 -14.95 -7.57
C VAL A 115 29.30 -15.13 -7.11
N TRP A 116 28.47 -15.71 -7.99
CA TRP A 116 27.03 -15.91 -7.77
C TRP A 116 26.65 -16.46 -6.39
N PRO A 117 27.33 -17.49 -5.83
CA PRO A 117 26.98 -17.99 -4.50
C PRO A 117 27.09 -16.93 -3.40
N LYS A 118 28.07 -16.01 -3.49
CA LYS A 118 28.24 -14.92 -2.52
C LYS A 118 27.18 -13.83 -2.70
N VAL A 119 26.78 -13.55 -3.94
CA VAL A 119 25.70 -12.62 -4.24
C VAL A 119 24.38 -13.15 -3.69
N CYS A 120 24.04 -14.41 -3.98
CA CYS A 120 22.84 -15.05 -3.46
C CYS A 120 22.82 -15.09 -1.93
N MET A 121 23.95 -15.40 -1.28
CA MET A 121 24.04 -15.39 0.18
C MET A 121 23.79 -14.00 0.76
N ARG A 122 24.35 -12.94 0.15
CA ARG A 122 24.10 -11.56 0.59
C ARG A 122 22.67 -11.11 0.35
N ALA A 123 22.06 -11.51 -0.77
CA ALA A 123 20.65 -11.24 -1.05
C ALA A 123 19.73 -11.96 -0.05
N LEU A 124 20.04 -13.21 0.31
CA LEU A 124 19.32 -13.96 1.34
C LEU A 124 19.46 -13.28 2.71
N GLN A 125 20.67 -12.88 3.09
CA GLN A 125 20.91 -12.13 4.33
C GLN A 125 20.12 -10.81 4.33
N ALA A 126 20.14 -10.08 3.22
CA ALA A 126 19.37 -8.85 3.05
C ALA A 126 17.86 -9.11 3.17
N LEU A 127 17.34 -10.20 2.62
CA LEU A 127 15.93 -10.60 2.77
C LEU A 127 15.54 -10.75 4.24
N PHE A 128 16.34 -11.45 5.04
CA PHE A 128 16.05 -11.63 6.46
C PHE A 128 16.19 -10.33 7.25
N VAL A 129 17.25 -9.56 7.00
CA VAL A 129 17.50 -8.30 7.71
C VAL A 129 16.43 -7.27 7.37
N PHE A 130 16.19 -7.01 6.09
CA PHE A 130 15.14 -6.08 5.67
C PHE A 130 13.76 -6.61 6.01
N GLY A 131 13.52 -7.92 5.95
CA GLY A 131 12.26 -8.52 6.36
C GLY A 131 11.93 -8.26 7.83
N LEU A 132 12.91 -8.46 8.73
CA LEU A 132 12.74 -8.12 10.15
C LEU A 132 12.56 -6.62 10.35
N LEU A 133 13.34 -5.82 9.64
CA LEU A 133 13.34 -4.37 9.77
C LEU A 133 12.00 -3.78 9.30
N ILE A 134 11.49 -4.19 8.13
CA ILE A 134 10.18 -3.81 7.61
C ILE A 134 9.08 -4.37 8.53
N TYR A 135 9.15 -5.63 8.95
CA TYR A 135 8.14 -6.18 9.85
C TYR A 135 8.00 -5.39 11.16
N THR A 136 9.10 -4.82 11.66
CA THR A 136 9.15 -4.07 12.94
C THR A 136 8.83 -2.59 12.79
N LEU A 137 9.33 -1.93 11.73
CA LEU A 137 9.26 -0.47 11.57
C LEU A 137 8.20 -0.02 10.55
N HIS A 138 7.73 -0.89 9.65
CA HIS A 138 6.68 -0.57 8.69
C HIS A 138 5.35 -0.34 9.40
N ALA A 139 4.73 0.81 9.13
CA ALA A 139 3.48 1.20 9.76
C ALA A 139 2.34 0.29 9.29
N HIS A 140 1.97 -0.68 10.13
CA HIS A 140 0.82 -1.52 9.86
C HIS A 140 -0.48 -0.82 10.25
N SER A 141 -1.44 -0.81 9.33
CA SER A 141 -2.78 -0.24 9.58
C SER A 141 -3.52 -0.91 10.75
N SER A 142 -3.11 -2.12 11.16
CA SER A 142 -3.79 -2.91 12.20
C SER A 142 -3.28 -2.72 13.63
N ASN A 143 -2.07 -2.18 13.85
CA ASN A 143 -1.58 -1.89 15.21
C ASN A 143 -0.42 -0.86 15.20
N PRO A 144 -0.63 0.38 15.65
CA PRO A 144 0.39 1.44 15.62
C PRO A 144 1.47 1.32 16.72
N THR A 145 1.53 0.21 17.46
CA THR A 145 2.44 0.07 18.61
C THR A 145 3.84 -0.35 18.17
N ILE A 146 4.66 0.62 17.72
CA ILE A 146 6.06 0.40 17.33
C ILE A 146 6.97 0.19 18.56
N LEU A 147 6.62 0.80 19.70
CA LEU A 147 7.36 0.67 20.96
C LEU A 147 6.41 0.24 22.09
N PRO A 148 6.66 -0.89 22.78
CA PRO A 148 5.89 -1.27 23.95
C PRO A 148 6.15 -0.25 25.07
N GLY A 149 5.22 0.68 25.28
CA GLY A 149 5.28 1.65 26.39
C GLY A 149 5.14 3.14 26.02
N LEU A 150 5.09 3.52 24.74
CA LEU A 150 4.87 4.93 24.36
C LEU A 150 3.38 5.25 24.05
N PRO A 151 2.87 6.43 24.44
CA PRO A 151 1.52 6.88 24.08
C PRO A 151 1.35 6.99 22.55
N ALA A 152 0.23 6.48 22.03
CA ALA A 152 -0.07 6.39 20.59
C ALA A 152 0.07 7.71 19.81
N ARG A 153 -0.19 8.86 20.46
CA ARG A 153 -0.05 10.20 19.86
C ARG A 153 1.38 10.55 19.44
N PHE A 154 2.39 10.09 20.18
CA PHE A 154 3.79 10.43 19.91
C PHE A 154 4.45 9.41 18.97
N GLN A 155 3.91 8.20 18.86
CA GLN A 155 4.46 7.13 18.02
C GLN A 155 4.53 7.53 16.54
N ASN A 156 3.55 8.28 16.03
CA ASN A 156 3.57 8.77 14.64
C ASN A 156 4.68 9.80 14.38
N HIS A 157 4.84 10.78 15.28
CA HIS A 157 5.91 11.76 15.15
C HIS A 157 7.29 11.14 15.36
N ALA A 158 7.44 10.25 16.34
CA ALA A 158 8.68 9.51 16.57
C ALA A 158 9.07 8.68 15.35
N ARG A 159 8.11 8.01 14.69
CA ARG A 159 8.34 7.27 13.45
C ARG A 159 8.87 8.19 12.34
N GLN A 160 8.19 9.31 12.07
CA GLN A 160 8.63 10.26 11.06
C GLN A 160 10.03 10.82 11.34
N VAL A 161 10.36 11.11 12.60
CA VAL A 161 11.69 11.56 13.00
C VAL A 161 12.74 10.46 12.80
N ILE A 162 12.44 9.21 13.16
CA ILE A 162 13.36 8.08 12.95
C ILE A 162 13.65 7.91 11.45
N PHE A 163 12.64 7.92 10.60
CA PHE A 163 12.83 7.80 9.15
C PHE A 163 13.53 9.03 8.54
N LEU A 164 13.27 10.23 9.06
CA LEU A 164 13.97 11.44 8.65
C LEU A 164 15.47 11.35 8.95
N VAL A 165 15.82 11.03 10.20
CA VAL A 165 17.22 10.87 10.63
C VAL A 165 17.87 9.74 9.84
N THR A 166 17.20 8.60 9.68
CA THR A 166 17.71 7.46 8.92
C THR A 166 17.95 7.83 7.46
N SER A 167 17.03 8.57 6.83
CA SER A 167 17.17 9.05 5.45
C SER A 167 18.36 10.01 5.30
N VAL A 168 18.51 10.99 6.19
CA VAL A 168 19.62 11.96 6.15
C VAL A 168 20.95 11.27 6.40
N CYS A 169 21.04 10.44 7.45
CA CYS A 169 22.27 9.72 7.78
C CYS A 169 22.66 8.75 6.67
N SER A 170 21.73 7.96 6.15
CA SER A 170 22.00 7.00 5.08
C SER A 170 22.37 7.69 3.77
N GLY A 171 21.67 8.77 3.40
CA GLY A 171 21.98 9.55 2.19
C GLY A 171 23.35 10.22 2.25
N CYS A 172 23.66 10.92 3.35
CA CYS A 172 24.97 11.53 3.55
C CYS A 172 26.09 10.48 3.63
N TYR A 173 25.84 9.36 4.30
CA TYR A 173 26.80 8.25 4.39
C TYR A 173 27.05 7.64 3.01
N LEU A 174 26.00 7.40 2.21
CA LEU A 174 26.14 6.85 0.85
C LEU A 174 27.01 7.76 -0.02
N ILE A 175 26.74 9.06 -0.02
CA ILE A 175 27.54 10.06 -0.77
C ILE A 175 28.99 10.08 -0.26
N HIS A 176 29.19 10.04 1.06
CA HIS A 176 30.53 10.02 1.63
C HIS A 176 31.28 8.75 1.21
N ILE A 177 30.64 7.58 1.25
CA ILE A 177 31.36 6.34 0.97
C ILE A 177 31.74 6.20 -0.50
N THR A 178 30.86 6.61 -1.41
CA THR A 178 31.11 6.51 -2.87
C THR A 178 32.22 7.44 -3.32
N ASN A 179 32.42 8.56 -2.62
CA ASN A 179 33.43 9.56 -2.99
C ASN A 179 34.75 9.41 -2.23
N THR A 180 34.76 8.75 -1.06
CA THR A 180 35.94 8.75 -0.17
C THR A 180 36.62 7.38 -0.09
N TYR A 181 35.89 6.27 -0.17
CA TYR A 181 36.48 4.94 -0.04
C TYR A 181 36.81 4.32 -1.39
N GLY A 182 37.79 3.42 -1.38
CA GLY A 182 38.12 2.60 -2.53
C GLY A 182 37.00 1.63 -2.93
N TYR A 183 37.06 1.17 -4.18
CA TYR A 183 36.01 0.37 -4.82
C TYR A 183 35.52 -0.84 -3.99
N LEU A 184 36.41 -1.55 -3.29
CA LEU A 184 36.05 -2.72 -2.47
C LEU A 184 35.09 -2.39 -1.32
N ALA A 185 35.23 -1.22 -0.70
CA ALA A 185 34.36 -0.79 0.38
C ALA A 185 32.99 -0.38 -0.17
N VAL A 186 32.98 0.37 -1.28
CA VAL A 186 31.77 0.76 -2.01
C VAL A 186 30.98 -0.48 -2.45
N MET A 187 31.65 -1.49 -2.99
CA MET A 187 31.03 -2.75 -3.42
C MET A 187 30.29 -3.51 -2.32
N LYS A 188 30.77 -3.40 -1.08
CA LYS A 188 30.19 -4.12 0.07
C LYS A 188 29.10 -3.32 0.77
N GLN A 189 29.21 -1.99 0.79
CA GLN A 189 28.38 -1.13 1.63
C GLN A 189 27.32 -0.35 0.84
N ALA A 190 27.58 0.02 -0.41
CA ALA A 190 26.66 0.85 -1.19
C ALA A 190 25.30 0.18 -1.46
N PRO A 191 25.21 -1.12 -1.84
CA PRO A 191 23.91 -1.76 -2.08
C PRO A 191 22.97 -1.76 -0.86
N PRO A 192 23.37 -2.22 0.35
CA PRO A 192 22.47 -2.22 1.50
C PRO A 192 22.16 -0.81 2.03
N VAL A 193 23.14 0.11 2.02
CA VAL A 193 22.92 1.51 2.45
C VAL A 193 21.97 2.23 1.48
N GLY A 194 22.12 2.01 0.17
CA GLY A 194 21.24 2.56 -0.85
C GLY A 194 19.80 2.08 -0.69
N CYS A 195 19.59 0.78 -0.48
CA CYS A 195 18.25 0.24 -0.19
C CYS A 195 17.64 0.83 1.09
N LEU A 196 18.44 0.95 2.16
CA LEU A 196 18.00 1.52 3.42
C LEU A 196 17.61 3.00 3.24
N TRP A 197 18.37 3.76 2.45
CA TRP A 197 18.06 5.15 2.12
C TRP A 197 16.75 5.28 1.34
N VAL A 198 16.60 4.53 0.24
CA VAL A 198 15.38 4.52 -0.59
C VAL A 198 14.17 4.16 0.24
N TRP A 199 14.26 3.09 1.03
CA TRP A 199 13.17 2.66 1.90
C TRP A 199 12.78 3.74 2.91
N SER A 200 13.76 4.40 3.53
CA SER A 200 13.48 5.50 4.46
C SER A 200 12.72 6.64 3.79
N VAL A 201 13.14 7.05 2.58
CA VAL A 201 12.49 8.13 1.81
C VAL A 201 11.06 7.78 1.41
N VAL A 202 10.79 6.52 1.05
CA VAL A 202 9.44 6.06 0.66
C VAL A 202 8.47 6.08 1.85
N GLU A 203 8.94 5.84 3.06
CA GLU A 203 8.12 5.81 4.27
C GLU A 203 7.88 7.21 4.89
N LEU A 204 8.66 8.22 4.47
CA LEU A 204 8.49 9.62 4.87
C LEU A 204 7.28 10.25 4.20
N GLU A 205 6.60 11.16 4.91
CA GLU A 205 5.60 12.02 4.24
C GLU A 205 6.29 12.94 3.23
N LEU A 206 5.60 13.23 2.12
CA LEU A 206 6.12 14.02 1.00
C LEU A 206 6.94 15.28 1.39
N PRO A 207 6.48 16.18 2.30
CA PRO A 207 7.28 17.35 2.66
C PRO A 207 8.60 17.00 3.38
N TRP A 208 8.58 15.98 4.24
CA TRP A 208 9.76 15.54 4.98
C TRP A 208 10.74 14.78 4.08
N ALA A 209 10.24 14.03 3.09
CA ALA A 209 11.05 13.39 2.07
C ALA A 209 11.79 14.41 1.19
N VAL A 210 11.10 15.48 0.76
CA VAL A 210 11.73 16.57 0.01
C VAL A 210 12.80 17.27 0.85
N LEU A 211 12.51 17.50 2.14
CA LEU A 211 13.47 18.10 3.06
C LEU A 211 14.72 17.21 3.24
N SER A 212 14.56 15.91 3.44
CA SER A 212 15.71 15.00 3.62
C SER A 212 16.59 14.94 2.37
N LEU A 213 15.97 14.94 1.18
CA LEU A 213 16.70 15.01 -0.10
C LEU A 213 17.40 16.35 -0.30
N ALA A 214 16.77 17.46 0.09
CA ALA A 214 17.42 18.78 0.04
C ALA A 214 18.65 18.83 0.98
N VAL A 215 18.58 18.21 2.16
CA VAL A 215 19.73 18.08 3.07
C VAL A 215 20.84 17.23 2.45
N ALA A 216 20.51 16.10 1.83
CA ALA A 216 21.51 15.27 1.14
C ALA A 216 22.16 16.01 -0.04
N GLY A 217 21.36 16.75 -0.83
CA GLY A 217 21.85 17.55 -1.96
C GLY A 217 22.73 18.73 -1.52
N THR A 218 22.35 19.42 -0.44
CA THR A 218 23.18 20.49 0.14
C THR A 218 24.48 19.93 0.71
N TYR A 219 24.46 18.75 1.35
CA TYR A 219 25.67 18.06 1.81
C TYR A 219 26.64 17.77 0.65
N LEU A 220 26.12 17.27 -0.48
CA LEU A 220 26.92 17.03 -1.69
C LEU A 220 27.61 18.30 -2.17
N LYS A 221 26.85 19.41 -2.25
CA LYS A 221 27.36 20.72 -2.69
C LYS A 221 28.41 21.30 -1.73
N VAL A 222 28.17 21.23 -0.42
CA VAL A 222 29.09 21.75 0.61
C VAL A 222 30.40 20.98 0.63
N ARG A 223 30.36 19.67 0.40
CA ARG A 223 31.56 18.82 0.36
C ARG A 223 32.34 18.93 -0.95
N GLY A 224 31.84 19.67 -1.94
CA GLY A 224 32.56 19.90 -3.19
C GLY A 224 32.75 18.62 -4.01
N TYR A 225 31.85 17.64 -3.86
CA TYR A 225 31.81 16.48 -4.72
C TYR A 225 31.27 16.93 -6.09
N ASP A 226 32.17 17.46 -6.92
CA ASP A 226 31.87 18.04 -8.23
C ASP A 226 31.36 16.94 -9.18
N ILE A 227 30.17 17.15 -9.75
CA ILE A 227 29.63 16.33 -10.84
C ILE A 227 30.24 16.92 -12.11
N LYS A 228 31.41 16.41 -12.52
CA LYS A 228 31.94 16.66 -13.86
C LYS A 228 31.26 15.77 -14.89
#